data_AF-X0ZNF2-F1
#
_entry.id   AF-X0ZNF2-F1
#
_cell.length_a   1.000
_cell.length_b   1.000
_cell.length_c   1.000
_cell.angle_alpha   90.00
_cell.angle_beta   90.00
_cell.angle_gamma   90.00
#
_symmetry.space_group_name_H-M   'P 1'
#
loop_
_entity.id
_entity.type
_entity.pdbx_description
1 polymer ?
#
loop_
_entity_poly.entity_id
_entity_poly.type
_entity_poly.pdbx_seq_one_letter_code
_entity_poly.pdbx_strand_id
1 'polypeptide(L)'
;DKLGVTRRVFTAGNNKDRLDPFKPLRPQDKTKVRAVLEDVHQHFITDVMNGRKGKINPDNKDLFSGDFWTGSQAVKLGLADGTGDLWQILPKEFNVKHYKLYRQRPTIFQAIFRGIDSKLNLGLTSQAPRLQAIMQ
;
A
#
# COMPACT_ATOMS: atom_id res chain seq x y z
N ASP A 1 -6.66 -22.82 27.82
CA ASP A 1 -6.90 -23.48 29.13
C ASP A 1 -7.27 -22.52 30.26
N LYS A 2 -6.56 -21.40 30.43
CA LYS A 2 -6.87 -20.40 31.49
C LYS A 2 -8.25 -19.73 31.39
N LEU A 3 -8.87 -19.72 30.20
CA LEU A 3 -10.18 -19.10 29.94
C LEU A 3 -11.33 -20.12 29.86
N GLY A 4 -11.08 -21.41 30.10
CA GLY A 4 -12.11 -22.45 30.01
C GLY A 4 -12.66 -22.71 28.59
N VAL A 5 -12.01 -22.16 27.55
CA VAL A 5 -12.40 -22.35 26.14
C VAL A 5 -11.72 -23.60 25.58
N THR A 6 -12.52 -24.52 25.03
CA THR A 6 -12.04 -25.77 24.41
C THR A 6 -12.19 -25.71 22.89
N ARG A 7 -11.10 -25.96 22.17
CA ARG A 7 -11.11 -25.98 20.71
C ARG A 7 -11.51 -27.35 20.16
N ARG A 8 -12.57 -27.39 19.36
CA ARG A 8 -13.02 -28.60 18.64
C ARG A 8 -12.89 -28.36 17.14
N VAL A 9 -12.01 -29.11 16.48
CA VAL A 9 -11.81 -28.99 15.04
C VAL A 9 -11.81 -30.37 14.40
N PHE A 10 -12.66 -30.50 13.39
CA PHE A 10 -12.82 -31.68 12.56
C PHE A 10 -12.37 -31.31 11.15
N THR A 11 -11.44 -32.09 10.60
CA THR A 11 -10.86 -31.82 9.28
C THR A 11 -10.98 -33.04 8.38
N ALA A 12 -11.36 -32.82 7.12
CA ALA A 12 -11.40 -33.86 6.10
C ALA A 12 -10.00 -34.25 5.56
N GLY A 13 -8.93 -33.56 5.96
CA GLY A 13 -7.58 -33.85 5.46
C GLY A 13 -6.51 -33.60 6.52
N ASN A 14 -5.45 -34.41 6.48
CA ASN A 14 -4.44 -34.57 7.54
C ASN A 14 -3.65 -33.31 7.91
N ASN A 15 -3.73 -32.25 7.09
CA ASN A 15 -3.00 -31.00 7.28
C ASN A 15 -3.90 -29.75 7.14
N LYS A 16 -5.24 -29.91 7.12
CA LYS A 16 -6.18 -28.78 6.95
C LYS A 16 -6.33 -27.90 8.20
N ASP A 17 -5.64 -28.27 9.27
CA ASP A 17 -5.47 -27.52 10.51
C ASP A 17 -4.01 -27.06 10.70
N ARG A 18 -3.16 -27.18 9.69
CA ARG A 18 -1.81 -26.63 9.70
C ARG A 18 -1.87 -25.12 9.96
N LEU A 19 -0.93 -24.60 10.77
CA LEU A 19 -0.86 -23.19 11.23
C LEU A 19 -1.99 -22.76 12.18
N ASP A 20 -2.72 -23.71 12.75
CA ASP A 20 -3.66 -23.43 13.84
C ASP A 20 -2.94 -22.84 15.08
N PRO A 21 -3.28 -21.62 15.52
CA PRO A 21 -2.58 -20.94 16.62
C PRO A 21 -2.84 -21.57 17.99
N PHE A 22 -3.83 -22.46 18.09
CA PHE A 22 -4.20 -23.13 19.34
C PHE A 22 -3.59 -24.54 19.48
N LYS A 23 -2.84 -24.99 18.48
CA LYS A 23 -2.12 -26.27 18.50
C LYS A 23 -0.61 -26.04 18.62
N PRO A 24 0.13 -26.95 19.29
CA PRO A 24 1.58 -26.96 19.23
C PRO A 24 2.07 -27.11 17.78
N LEU A 25 3.10 -26.35 17.41
CA LEU A 25 3.67 -26.40 16.07
C LEU A 25 4.37 -27.75 15.82
N ARG A 26 3.90 -28.51 14.83
CA ARG A 26 4.51 -29.79 14.42
C ARG A 26 5.80 -29.56 13.62
N PRO A 27 6.87 -30.36 13.81
CA PRO A 27 8.11 -30.22 13.03
C PRO A 27 7.90 -30.29 11.51
N GLN A 28 7.04 -31.20 11.06
CA GLN A 28 6.71 -31.37 9.63
C GLN A 28 6.04 -30.12 9.03
N ASP A 29 5.19 -29.44 9.82
CA ASP A 29 4.54 -28.21 9.38
C ASP A 29 5.53 -27.06 9.30
N LYS A 30 6.44 -26.96 10.27
CA LYS A 30 7.53 -25.97 10.23
C LYS A 30 8.37 -26.13 8.97
N THR A 31 8.77 -27.35 8.63
CA THR A 31 9.52 -27.64 7.40
C THR A 31 8.72 -27.28 6.15
N LYS A 32 7.44 -27.69 6.07
CA LYS A 32 6.61 -27.40 4.90
C LYS A 32 6.38 -25.90 4.71
N VAL A 33 6.09 -25.18 5.79
CA VAL A 33 5.88 -23.72 5.75
C VAL A 33 7.18 -23.00 5.38
N ARG A 34 8.32 -23.42 5.96
CA ARG A 34 9.63 -22.84 5.61
C ARG A 34 9.97 -23.04 4.14
N ALA A 35 9.69 -24.22 3.58
CA ALA A 35 9.91 -24.48 2.16
C ALA A 35 9.05 -23.57 1.26
N VAL A 36 7.79 -23.29 1.64
CA VAL A 36 6.92 -22.37 0.90
C VAL A 36 7.41 -20.92 1.03
N LEU A 37 7.85 -20.50 2.22
CA LEU A 37 8.39 -19.16 2.42
C LEU A 37 9.67 -18.93 1.58
N GLU A 38 10.56 -19.92 1.55
CA GLU A 38 11.79 -19.88 0.75
C GLU A 38 11.48 -19.78 -0.74
N ASP A 39 10.54 -20.60 -1.24
CA ASP A 39 10.14 -20.59 -2.65
C ASP A 39 9.52 -19.24 -3.07
N VAL A 40 8.64 -18.67 -2.24
CA VAL A 40 8.07 -17.34 -2.50
C VAL A 40 9.13 -16.24 -2.43
N HIS A 41 10.06 -16.32 -1.46
CA HIS A 41 11.16 -15.36 -1.33
C HIS A 41 12.09 -15.40 -2.54
N GLN A 42 12.42 -16.60 -3.03
CA GLN A 42 13.27 -16.77 -4.21
C GLN A 42 12.61 -16.24 -5.48
N HIS A 43 11.30 -16.43 -5.66
CA HIS A 43 10.55 -15.81 -6.76
C HIS A 43 10.61 -14.28 -6.69
N PHE A 44 10.40 -13.70 -5.50
CA PHE A 44 10.52 -12.26 -5.30
C PHE A 44 11.92 -11.73 -5.66
N ILE A 45 12.98 -12.38 -5.18
CA ILE A 45 14.37 -12.02 -5.53
C ILE A 45 14.56 -12.04 -7.04
N THR A 46 14.11 -13.11 -7.69
CA THR A 46 14.25 -13.31 -9.15
C THR A 46 13.57 -12.18 -9.92
N ASP A 47 12.32 -11.85 -9.57
CA ASP A 47 11.57 -10.78 -10.23
C ASP A 47 12.21 -9.41 -10.05
N VAL A 48 12.72 -9.11 -8.85
CA VAL A 48 13.42 -7.86 -8.57
C VAL A 48 14.74 -7.78 -9.35
N MET A 49 15.56 -8.84 -9.33
CA MET A 49 16.81 -8.90 -10.10
C MET A 49 16.57 -8.68 -11.59
N ASN A 50 15.56 -9.35 -12.15
CA ASN A 50 15.17 -9.21 -13.56
C ASN A 50 14.67 -7.79 -13.86
N GLY A 51 13.81 -7.23 -13.01
CA GLY A 51 13.25 -5.89 -13.17
C GLY A 51 14.29 -4.77 -13.09
N ARG A 52 15.30 -4.93 -12.23
CA ARG A 52 16.36 -3.91 -12.02
C ARG A 52 17.54 -4.04 -12.99
N LYS A 53 17.59 -5.07 -13.85
CA LYS A 53 18.55 -5.20 -14.98
C LYS A 53 20.02 -4.93 -14.58
N GLY A 54 20.47 -5.48 -13.46
CA GLY A 54 21.85 -5.31 -12.98
C GLY A 54 22.17 -3.97 -12.30
N LYS A 55 21.17 -3.13 -12.03
CA LYS A 55 21.34 -1.90 -11.22
C LYS A 55 21.56 -2.17 -9.73
N ILE A 56 21.22 -3.37 -9.27
CA ILE A 56 21.34 -3.78 -7.86
C ILE A 56 22.52 -4.73 -7.69
N ASN A 57 23.23 -4.60 -6.56
CA ASN A 57 24.33 -5.49 -6.22
C ASN A 57 23.78 -6.84 -5.70
N PRO A 58 23.97 -7.96 -6.43
CA PRO A 58 23.46 -9.28 -6.00
C PRO A 58 24.09 -9.79 -4.70
N ASP A 59 25.29 -9.32 -4.35
CA ASP A 59 26.01 -9.79 -3.16
C ASP A 59 25.55 -9.09 -1.88
N ASN A 60 24.72 -8.05 -2.00
CA ASN A 60 24.20 -7.34 -0.83
C ASN A 60 23.04 -8.13 -0.19
N LYS A 61 23.39 -8.89 0.85
CA LYS A 61 22.45 -9.74 1.61
C LYS A 61 21.33 -8.95 2.31
N ASP A 62 21.55 -7.67 2.60
CA ASP A 62 20.56 -6.86 3.29
C ASP A 62 19.40 -6.48 2.35
N LEU A 63 19.59 -6.48 1.02
CA LEU A 63 18.54 -6.11 0.06
C LEU A 63 17.29 -6.98 0.12
N PHE A 64 17.42 -8.21 0.60
CA PHE A 64 16.32 -9.18 0.63
C PHE A 64 16.06 -9.71 2.06
N SER A 65 16.54 -9.01 3.09
CA SER A 65 16.32 -9.37 4.51
C SER A 65 14.89 -9.09 5.00
N GLY A 66 14.16 -8.22 4.31
CA GLY A 66 12.90 -7.64 4.77
C GLY A 66 13.05 -6.30 5.48
N ASP A 67 14.25 -5.74 5.54
CA ASP A 67 14.49 -4.37 6.02
C ASP A 67 13.89 -3.31 5.07
N PHE A 68 13.86 -2.07 5.56
CA PHE A 68 13.30 -0.94 4.83
C PHE A 68 14.34 0.14 4.55
N TRP A 69 14.14 0.87 3.46
CA TRP A 69 15.00 1.96 3.02
C TRP A 69 14.19 3.22 2.77
N THR A 70 14.79 4.36 3.11
CA THR A 70 14.29 5.66 2.64
C THR A 70 14.42 5.74 1.11
N GLY A 71 13.65 6.62 0.47
CA GLY A 71 13.72 6.79 -0.99
C GLY A 71 15.13 7.12 -1.50
N SER A 72 15.90 7.93 -0.78
CA SER A 72 17.28 8.26 -1.16
C SER A 72 18.24 7.08 -1.03
N GLN A 73 18.06 6.21 -0.02
CA GLN A 73 18.81 4.96 0.10
C GLN A 73 18.44 3.98 -1.02
N ALA A 74 17.14 3.84 -1.34
CA ALA A 74 16.67 2.96 -2.40
C ALA A 74 17.28 3.31 -3.77
N VAL A 75 17.44 4.61 -4.07
CA VAL A 75 18.14 5.06 -5.28
C VAL A 75 19.62 4.66 -5.27
N LYS A 76 20.32 4.88 -4.15
CA LYS A 76 21.75 4.48 -4.02
C LYS A 76 21.96 2.97 -4.15
N LEU A 77 21.00 2.19 -3.67
CA LEU A 77 21.02 0.73 -3.74
C LEU A 77 20.58 0.20 -5.12
N GLY A 78 20.12 1.07 -6.02
CA GLY A 78 19.63 0.70 -7.34
C GLY A 78 18.22 0.11 -7.35
N LEU A 79 17.51 0.11 -6.22
CA LEU A 79 16.12 -0.36 -6.09
C LEU A 79 15.12 0.59 -6.77
N ALA A 80 15.43 1.89 -6.79
CA ALA A 80 14.64 2.92 -7.46
C ALA A 80 15.51 3.70 -8.47
N ASP A 81 14.88 4.29 -9.48
CA ASP A 81 15.59 5.09 -10.50
C ASP A 81 15.78 6.55 -10.08
N GLY A 82 14.97 7.03 -9.13
CA GLY A 82 15.04 8.39 -8.61
C GLY A 82 13.93 8.66 -7.60
N THR A 83 13.90 9.89 -7.09
CA THR A 83 12.82 10.42 -6.25
C THR A 83 12.13 11.56 -6.98
N GLY A 84 10.82 11.71 -6.81
CA GLY A 84 10.10 12.84 -7.38
C GLY A 84 8.62 12.82 -7.06
N ASP A 85 7.97 13.96 -7.30
CA ASP A 85 6.53 14.10 -7.15
C ASP A 85 5.80 13.70 -8.43
N LEU A 86 4.58 13.16 -8.28
CA LEU A 86 3.75 12.74 -9.40
C LEU A 86 3.57 13.85 -10.45
N TRP A 87 3.38 15.10 -10.01
CA TRP A 87 3.19 16.26 -10.89
C TRP A 87 4.43 16.62 -11.72
N GLN A 88 5.62 16.25 -11.24
CA GLN A 88 6.87 16.46 -11.94
C GLN A 88 7.14 15.31 -12.93
N ILE A 89 6.85 14.07 -12.52
CA ILE A 89 7.15 12.85 -13.30
C ILE A 89 6.19 12.66 -14.47
N LEU A 90 4.89 12.92 -14.29
CA LEU A 90 3.88 12.71 -15.34
C LEU A 90 4.17 13.44 -16.67
N PRO A 91 4.44 14.76 -16.69
CA PRO A 91 4.76 15.45 -17.94
C PRO A 91 6.15 15.08 -18.45
N LYS A 92 7.11 14.85 -17.55
CA LYS A 92 8.52 14.60 -17.91
C LYS A 92 8.73 13.23 -18.56
N GLU A 93 8.21 12.17 -17.96
CA GLU A 93 8.48 10.80 -18.38
C GLU A 93 7.38 10.22 -19.27
N PHE A 94 6.12 10.66 -19.07
CA PHE A 94 4.96 10.07 -19.74
C PHE A 94 4.22 11.04 -20.68
N ASN A 95 4.69 12.29 -20.81
CA ASN A 95 4.04 13.35 -21.60
C ASN A 95 2.54 13.54 -21.25
N VAL A 96 2.17 13.27 -20.00
CA VAL A 96 0.78 13.40 -19.53
C VAL A 96 0.56 14.81 -19.00
N LYS A 97 -0.26 15.60 -19.71
CA LYS A 97 -0.66 16.96 -19.32
C LYS A 97 -1.99 17.02 -18.58
N HIS A 98 -2.88 16.07 -18.86
CA HIS A 98 -4.20 15.98 -18.25
C HIS A 98 -4.33 14.63 -17.53
N TYR A 99 -4.61 14.68 -16.24
CA TYR A 99 -4.84 13.50 -15.41
C TYR A 99 -6.15 13.67 -14.64
N LYS A 100 -6.83 12.56 -14.37
CA LYS A 100 -8.01 12.53 -13.50
C LYS A 100 -7.73 11.62 -12.32
N LEU A 101 -7.73 12.21 -11.12
CA LEU A 101 -7.46 11.47 -9.90
C LEU A 101 -8.75 10.84 -9.37
N TYR A 102 -8.84 9.51 -9.48
CA TYR A 102 -9.94 8.76 -8.88
C TYR A 102 -9.65 8.51 -7.39
N ARG A 103 -10.17 9.39 -6.55
CA ARG A 103 -10.24 9.17 -5.10
C ARG A 103 -11.71 8.98 -4.73
N GLN A 104 -12.00 8.02 -3.86
CA GLN A 104 -13.29 8.00 -3.17
C GLN A 104 -13.35 9.24 -2.29
N ARG A 105 -14.01 10.30 -2.78
CA ARG A 105 -14.29 11.48 -1.95
C ARG A 105 -15.50 11.12 -1.07
N PRO A 106 -15.41 11.32 0.25
CA PRO A 106 -16.60 11.17 1.07
C PRO A 106 -17.69 12.09 0.51
N THR A 107 -18.91 11.59 0.43
CA THR A 107 -20.04 12.44 0.04
C THR A 107 -20.19 13.57 1.06
N ILE A 108 -20.83 14.66 0.68
CA ILE A 108 -21.10 15.79 1.60
C ILE A 108 -21.79 15.28 2.87
N PHE A 109 -22.71 14.33 2.74
CA PHE A 109 -23.36 13.66 3.88
C PHE A 109 -22.35 12.91 4.76
N GLN A 110 -21.42 12.14 4.19
CA GLN A 110 -20.38 11.45 4.96
C GLN A 110 -19.38 12.41 5.62
N ALA A 111 -19.06 13.53 4.96
CA ALA A 111 -18.18 14.56 5.51
C ALA A 111 -18.84 15.29 6.70
N ILE A 112 -20.16 15.55 6.60
CA ILE A 112 -20.97 16.14 7.67
C ILE A 112 -21.13 15.15 8.83
N PHE A 113 -21.51 13.89 8.57
CA PHE A 113 -21.74 12.89 9.63
C PHE A 113 -20.46 12.46 10.36
N ARG A 114 -19.28 12.62 9.75
CA ARG A 114 -17.98 12.36 10.40
C ARG A 114 -17.39 13.56 11.14
N GLY A 115 -18.00 14.74 11.04
CA GLY A 115 -17.42 15.98 11.54
C GLY A 115 -18.45 17.05 11.87
N ILE A 116 -19.23 16.84 12.93
CA ILE A 116 -19.91 17.95 13.61
C ILE A 116 -19.08 18.30 14.84
N ASP A 117 -17.97 19.04 14.64
CA ASP A 117 -17.52 20.06 15.61
C ASP A 117 -16.44 21.01 15.05
N SER A 118 -16.66 21.58 13.86
CA SER A 118 -15.89 22.77 13.46
C SER A 118 -16.71 23.71 12.59
N LYS A 119 -17.35 24.67 13.27
CA LYS A 119 -17.69 26.04 12.82
C LYS A 119 -17.79 26.23 11.29
N LEU A 120 -18.98 26.01 10.74
CA LEU A 120 -19.33 26.39 9.38
C LEU A 120 -19.35 27.92 9.24
N ASN A 121 -18.35 28.47 8.56
CA ASN A 121 -18.45 29.78 7.91
C ASN A 121 -18.92 29.53 6.46
N LEU A 122 -20.23 29.30 6.31
CA LEU A 122 -20.88 29.17 5.00
C LEU A 122 -20.95 30.55 4.36
N GLY A 123 -19.97 30.85 3.50
CA GLY A 123 -19.96 32.02 2.64
C GLY A 123 -21.11 31.97 1.63
N LEU A 124 -22.29 32.45 2.06
CA LEU A 124 -23.37 32.88 1.19
C LEU A 124 -23.16 34.36 0.84
N THR A 125 -22.10 34.68 0.10
CA THR A 125 -22.01 35.98 -0.57
C THR A 125 -22.77 35.91 -1.88
N SER A 126 -24.03 36.36 -1.84
CA SER A 126 -24.84 36.65 -3.01
C SER A 126 -24.20 37.78 -3.82
N GLN A 127 -23.52 37.47 -4.91
CA GLN A 127 -23.32 38.45 -5.98
C GLN A 127 -24.50 38.36 -6.93
N ALA A 128 -25.46 39.27 -6.75
CA ALA A 128 -26.46 39.56 -7.77
C ALA A 128 -25.85 40.51 -8.81
N PRO A 129 -26.03 40.29 -10.13
CA PRO A 129 -25.52 41.22 -11.14
C PRO A 129 -26.36 42.50 -11.13
N ARG A 130 -25.73 43.65 -10.85
CA ARG A 130 -26.35 44.97 -11.05
C ARG A 130 -26.41 45.24 -12.55
N LEU A 131 -27.60 45.11 -13.12
CA LEU A 131 -27.99 45.77 -14.37
C LEU A 131 -28.03 47.29 -14.14
N GLN A 132 -27.05 48.01 -14.69
CA GLN A 132 -27.16 49.41 -15.13
C GLN A 132 -26.59 49.41 -16.56
N ALA A 133 -27.43 49.34 -17.58
CA ALA A 133 -28.12 50.47 -18.22
C ALA A 133 -27.15 51.44 -18.93
N ILE A 134 -27.06 51.24 -20.25
CA ILE A 134 -27.03 52.25 -21.34
C ILE A 134 -26.85 53.71 -20.86
N MET A 135 -25.71 54.34 -21.19
CA MET A 135 -25.55 55.61 -21.93
C MET A 135 -24.14 56.20 -21.70
N GLN A 136 -23.51 56.57 -22.82
CA GLN A 136 -22.20 57.20 -23.04
C GLN A 136 -21.01 56.26 -23.22
#